data_AF-A0A7W9EK57-F1
#
_entry.id   AF-A0A7W9EK57-F1
#
_cell.length_a   1.000
_cell.length_b   1.000
_cell.length_c   1.000
_cell.angle_alpha   90.00
_cell.angle_beta   90.00
_cell.angle_gamma   90.00
#
_symmetry.space_group_name_H-M   'P 1'
#
loop_
_entity.id
_entity.type
_entity.pdbx_description
1 polymer ?
#
loop_
_entity_poly.entity_id
_entity_poly.type
_entity_poly.pdbx_seq_one_letter_code
_entity_poly.pdbx_strand_id
1 'polypeptide(L)'
;MQTDYTEPFMRTHSTPFKAAPIAAAFIAASLSACMSSAAQRPSNVREDSRTCERFGSPYGSRAYSDCMLEQQRRRDDKDLRTLEKMRMTSEIAREGQIMADRARRDRCRCNPDRKECRR
;
A
#
# COMPACT_ATOMS: atom_id res chain seq x y z
N MET A 1 -70.71 -20.42 -21.68
CA MET A 1 -69.86 -20.65 -22.86
C MET A 1 -68.42 -20.49 -22.41
N GLN A 2 -67.68 -21.61 -22.38
CA GLN A 2 -66.24 -21.68 -22.20
C GLN A 2 -65.56 -21.44 -23.55
N THR A 3 -64.44 -20.74 -23.55
CA THR A 3 -63.32 -21.01 -24.45
C THR A 3 -62.02 -20.79 -23.68
N ASP A 4 -61.30 -21.90 -23.50
CA ASP A 4 -59.87 -21.99 -23.18
C ASP A 4 -59.01 -21.07 -24.05
N TYR A 5 -57.84 -20.66 -23.57
CA TYR A 5 -56.53 -21.07 -24.11
C TYR A 5 -55.39 -20.47 -23.27
N THR A 6 -54.50 -21.38 -22.92
CA THR A 6 -53.31 -21.36 -22.06
C THR A 6 -52.11 -20.56 -22.61
N GLU A 7 -51.23 -20.15 -21.69
CA GLU A 7 -49.94 -19.45 -21.89
C GLU A 7 -48.95 -20.11 -22.88
N PRO A 8 -47.83 -19.42 -23.17
CA PRO A 8 -46.58 -19.98 -22.64
C PRO A 8 -45.66 -18.94 -21.95
N PHE A 9 -45.48 -19.10 -20.64
CA PHE A 9 -44.25 -19.64 -20.05
C PHE A 9 -42.91 -19.21 -20.69
N MET A 10 -42.35 -18.08 -20.25
CA MET A 10 -40.90 -17.80 -20.34
C MET A 10 -40.28 -17.98 -18.94
N ARG A 11 -39.76 -19.18 -18.73
CA ARG A 11 -39.06 -19.65 -17.54
C ARG A 11 -37.68 -18.98 -17.47
N THR A 12 -37.52 -17.92 -16.69
CA THR A 12 -36.18 -17.43 -16.31
C THR A 12 -35.68 -18.27 -15.13
N HIS A 13 -34.80 -19.22 -15.45
CA HIS A 13 -34.12 -20.03 -14.45
C HIS A 13 -33.23 -19.13 -13.57
N SER A 14 -33.63 -18.96 -12.31
CA SER A 14 -32.78 -18.46 -11.24
C SER A 14 -31.75 -19.53 -10.89
N THR A 15 -30.49 -19.29 -11.26
CA THR A 15 -29.35 -20.09 -10.78
C THR A 15 -28.83 -19.47 -9.47
N PRO A 16 -28.45 -20.30 -8.47
CA PRO A 16 -27.96 -19.80 -7.19
C PRO A 16 -26.52 -19.28 -7.36
N PHE A 17 -26.37 -17.96 -7.36
CA PHE A 17 -25.08 -17.28 -7.20
C PHE A 17 -24.51 -17.58 -5.80
N LYS A 18 -23.75 -18.67 -5.67
CA LYS A 18 -22.96 -19.01 -4.49
C LYS A 18 -21.50 -19.24 -4.90
N ALA A 19 -20.80 -18.19 -5.32
CA ALA A 19 -19.33 -18.11 -5.35
C ALA A 19 -18.88 -16.75 -5.92
N ALA A 20 -19.00 -15.64 -5.17
CA ALA A 20 -18.45 -14.36 -5.65
C ALA A 20 -18.08 -13.27 -4.62
N PRO A 21 -18.08 -13.43 -3.27
CA PRO A 21 -17.69 -12.30 -2.42
C PRO A 21 -16.18 -12.01 -2.44
N ILE A 22 -15.34 -13.02 -2.72
CA ILE A 22 -13.88 -12.90 -2.60
C ILE A 22 -13.27 -12.14 -3.78
N ALA A 23 -13.69 -12.44 -5.02
CA ALA A 23 -13.16 -11.78 -6.22
C ALA A 23 -13.52 -10.28 -6.26
N ALA A 24 -14.75 -9.92 -5.88
CA ALA A 24 -15.18 -8.53 -5.80
C ALA A 24 -14.42 -7.74 -4.72
N ALA A 25 -14.10 -8.36 -3.57
CA ALA A 25 -13.31 -7.75 -2.51
C ALA A 25 -11.86 -7.47 -2.96
N PHE A 26 -11.23 -8.39 -3.71
CA PHE A 26 -9.88 -8.17 -4.25
C PHE A 26 -9.83 -7.05 -5.29
N ILE A 27 -10.88 -6.91 -6.12
CA ILE A 27 -10.98 -5.82 -7.11
C ILE A 27 -11.22 -4.47 -6.41
N ALA A 28 -12.05 -4.42 -5.35
CA ALA A 28 -12.24 -3.19 -4.58
C ALA A 28 -10.96 -2.76 -3.82
N ALA A 29 -10.17 -3.73 -3.32
CA ALA A 29 -8.89 -3.46 -2.66
C ALA A 29 -7.82 -2.92 -3.63
N SER A 30 -7.76 -3.43 -4.87
CA SER A 30 -6.79 -2.95 -5.86
C SER A 30 -7.08 -1.53 -6.34
N LEU A 31 -8.36 -1.14 -6.43
CA LEU A 31 -8.76 0.23 -6.79
C LEU A 31 -8.47 1.25 -5.68
N SER A 32 -8.50 0.84 -4.41
CA SER A 32 -8.19 1.70 -3.26
C SER A 32 -6.70 2.07 -3.18
N ALA A 33 -5.81 1.26 -3.75
CA ALA A 33 -4.37 1.53 -3.81
C ALA A 33 -3.98 2.62 -4.83
N CYS A 34 -4.89 3.02 -5.72
CA CYS A 34 -4.64 4.09 -6.70
C CYS A 34 -4.92 5.51 -6.15
N MET A 35 -5.54 5.66 -4.98
CA MET A 35 -5.74 6.96 -4.31
C MET A 35 -4.50 7.40 -3.51
N SER A 36 -3.30 7.31 -4.07
CA SER A 36 -2.09 7.18 -3.22
C SER A 36 -1.13 8.38 -3.18
N SER A 37 -1.40 9.50 -3.85
CA SER A 37 -0.55 10.70 -3.70
C SER A 37 -1.24 11.99 -4.16
N ALA A 38 -1.94 11.95 -5.29
CA ALA A 38 -2.64 13.10 -5.84
C ALA A 38 -3.78 13.60 -4.92
N ALA A 39 -4.49 12.68 -4.25
CA ALA A 39 -5.52 13.03 -3.26
C ALA A 39 -4.95 13.52 -1.92
N GLN A 40 -3.70 13.17 -1.60
CA GLN A 40 -3.03 13.56 -0.35
C GLN A 40 -2.40 14.96 -0.45
N ARG A 41 -2.00 15.39 -1.66
CA ARG A 41 -1.50 16.76 -1.87
C ARG A 41 -2.48 17.86 -1.39
N PRO A 42 -3.76 17.88 -1.78
CA PRO A 42 -4.69 18.90 -1.31
C PRO A 42 -4.95 18.82 0.20
N SER A 43 -4.95 17.62 0.81
CA SER A 43 -5.08 17.51 2.27
C SER A 43 -3.86 18.07 2.99
N ASN A 44 -2.64 17.78 2.51
CA ASN A 44 -1.39 18.27 3.09
C ASN A 44 -1.31 19.80 3.01
N VAL A 45 -1.63 20.38 1.84
CA VAL A 45 -1.66 21.84 1.67
C VAL A 45 -2.66 22.50 2.62
N ARG A 46 -3.85 21.90 2.80
CA ARG A 46 -4.86 22.40 3.73
C ARG A 46 -4.41 22.29 5.19
N GLU A 47 -3.71 21.22 5.54
CA GLU A 47 -3.17 21.04 6.89
C GLU A 47 -2.05 22.03 7.19
N ASP A 48 -1.14 22.27 6.24
CA ASP A 48 -0.09 23.26 6.40
C ASP A 48 -0.64 24.67 6.47
N SER A 49 -1.64 25.01 5.64
CA SER A 49 -2.29 26.33 5.70
C SER A 49 -2.80 26.61 7.11
N ARG A 50 -3.53 25.65 7.69
CA ARG A 50 -4.04 25.75 9.07
C ARG A 50 -2.92 25.83 10.09
N THR A 51 -1.82 25.11 9.86
CA THR A 51 -0.64 25.13 10.73
C THR A 51 0.01 26.51 10.69
N CYS A 52 0.37 27.01 9.51
CA CYS A 52 1.01 28.31 9.33
C CYS A 52 0.15 29.47 9.87
N GLU A 53 -1.16 29.45 9.61
CA GLU A 53 -2.10 30.42 10.19
C GLU A 53 -2.11 30.36 11.73
N ARG A 54 -2.18 29.15 12.30
CA ARG A 54 -2.20 28.95 13.76
C ARG A 54 -0.90 29.40 14.44
N PHE A 55 0.23 29.28 13.77
CA PHE A 55 1.53 29.74 14.26
C PHE A 55 1.79 31.23 14.01
N GLY A 56 0.76 32.01 13.63
CA GLY A 56 0.84 33.46 13.52
C GLY A 56 1.40 33.97 12.20
N SER A 57 1.43 33.11 11.16
CA SER A 57 1.73 33.54 9.81
C SER A 57 0.41 33.72 9.04
N PRO A 58 -0.16 34.94 8.97
CA PRO A 58 -1.45 35.17 8.32
C PRO A 58 -1.34 34.95 6.80
N TYR A 59 -2.41 34.40 6.21
CA TYR A 59 -2.49 34.15 4.77
C TYR A 59 -2.15 35.41 3.95
N GLY A 60 -1.36 35.25 2.89
CA GLY A 60 -0.92 36.34 2.01
C GLY A 60 0.30 37.12 2.53
N SER A 61 0.75 36.88 3.76
CA SER A 61 2.02 37.43 4.24
C SER A 61 3.23 36.65 3.72
N ARG A 62 4.39 37.30 3.66
CA ARG A 62 5.66 36.62 3.36
C ARG A 62 5.96 35.49 4.35
N ALA A 63 5.70 35.72 5.64
CA ALA A 63 5.88 34.72 6.69
C ALA A 63 5.04 33.45 6.43
N TYR A 64 3.83 33.59 5.88
CA TYR A 64 2.99 32.45 5.51
C TYR A 64 3.61 31.66 4.36
N SER A 65 4.10 32.32 3.31
CA SER A 65 4.80 31.64 2.20
C SER A 65 6.07 30.92 2.69
N ASP A 66 6.85 31.55 3.56
CA ASP A 66 8.06 30.95 4.14
C ASP A 66 7.71 29.71 4.98
N CYS A 67 6.65 29.79 5.79
CA CYS A 67 6.14 28.65 6.56
C CYS A 67 5.69 27.50 5.65
N MET A 68 4.92 27.79 4.60
CA MET A 68 4.44 26.76 3.66
C MET A 68 5.59 26.06 2.93
N LEU A 69 6.62 26.81 2.51
CA LEU A 69 7.82 26.25 1.89
C LEU A 69 8.61 25.37 2.85
N GLU A 70 8.74 25.79 4.11
CA GLU A 70 9.40 25.00 5.14
C GLU A 70 8.64 23.69 5.42
N GLN A 71 7.30 23.74 5.48
CA GLN A 71 6.47 22.56 5.63
C GLN A 71 6.61 21.58 4.46
N GLN A 72 6.73 22.10 3.24
CA GLN A 72 7.02 21.29 2.06
C GLN A 72 8.38 20.61 2.16
N ARG A 73 9.44 21.38 2.46
CA ARG A 73 10.81 20.85 2.62
C ARG A 73 10.88 19.75 3.68
N ARG A 74 10.20 19.93 4.82
CA ARG A 74 10.15 18.93 5.89
C ARG A 74 9.59 17.59 5.43
N ARG A 75 8.59 17.59 4.57
CA ARG A 75 8.03 16.36 3.98
C ARG A 75 8.98 15.75 2.97
N ASP A 76 9.50 16.55 2.06
CA ASP A 76 10.44 16.07 1.03
C ASP A 76 11.66 15.41 1.69
N ASP A 77 12.22 16.04 2.73
CA ASP A 77 13.33 15.47 3.51
C ASP A 77 12.94 14.21 4.28
N LYS A 78 11.70 14.15 4.80
CA LYS A 78 11.19 12.96 5.51
C LYS A 78 11.06 11.78 4.54
N ASP A 79 10.59 12.02 3.33
CA ASP A 79 10.42 10.99 2.31
C ASP A 79 11.78 10.47 1.86
N LEU A 80 12.75 11.37 1.60
CA LEU A 80 14.13 11.00 1.31
C LEU A 80 14.75 10.14 2.42
N ARG A 81 14.65 10.56 3.69
CA ARG A 81 15.15 9.78 4.84
C ARG A 81 14.47 8.41 4.96
N THR A 82 13.18 8.34 4.63
CA THR A 82 12.42 7.09 4.69
C THR A 82 12.92 6.11 3.63
N LEU A 83 13.14 6.58 2.40
CA LEU A 83 13.69 5.77 1.32
C LEU A 83 15.11 5.30 1.64
N GLU A 84 15.95 6.17 2.20
CA GLU A 84 17.30 5.81 2.62
C GLU A 84 17.28 4.74 3.72
N LYS A 85 16.39 4.89 4.72
CA LYS A 85 16.21 3.89 5.76
C LYS A 85 15.73 2.54 5.22
N MET A 86 14.84 2.54 4.24
CA MET A 86 14.38 1.33 3.56
C MET A 86 15.52 0.65 2.80
N ARG A 87 16.34 1.43 2.08
CA ARG A 87 17.54 0.94 1.39
C ARG A 87 18.49 0.26 2.37
N MET A 88 18.88 0.95 3.45
CA MET A 88 19.77 0.40 4.48
C MET A 88 19.20 -0.88 5.10
N THR A 89 17.89 -0.89 5.41
CA THR A 89 17.24 -2.08 5.99
C THR A 89 17.26 -3.26 5.02
N SER A 90 17.01 -3.01 3.74
CA SER A 90 17.07 -4.04 2.70
C SER A 90 18.49 -4.58 2.52
N GLU A 91 19.50 -3.74 2.63
CA GLU A 91 20.91 -4.12 2.55
C GLU A 91 21.30 -5.01 3.74
N ILE A 92 20.96 -4.60 4.97
CA ILE A 92 21.19 -5.40 6.19
C ILE A 92 20.53 -6.77 6.08
N ALA A 93 19.28 -6.83 5.58
CA ALA A 93 18.58 -8.09 5.39
C ALA A 93 19.30 -9.01 4.39
N ARG A 94 19.79 -8.44 3.28
CA ARG A 94 20.56 -9.17 2.26
C ARG A 94 21.88 -9.69 2.83
N GLU A 95 22.62 -8.85 3.56
CA GLU A 95 23.87 -9.25 4.20
C GLU A 95 23.63 -10.35 5.24
N GLY A 96 22.58 -10.24 6.04
CA GLY A 96 22.17 -11.27 7.00
C GLY A 96 21.92 -12.62 6.33
N GLN A 97 21.27 -12.64 5.16
CA GLN A 97 21.06 -13.85 4.38
C GLN A 97 22.38 -14.44 3.87
N ILE A 98 23.27 -13.60 3.31
CA ILE A 98 24.58 -14.06 2.84
C ILE A 98 25.40 -14.68 3.98
N MET A 99 25.38 -14.06 5.15
CA MET A 99 26.09 -14.57 6.32
C MET A 99 25.48 -15.87 6.85
N ALA A 100 24.15 -15.98 6.86
CA ALA A 100 23.46 -17.23 7.20
C ALA A 100 23.80 -18.37 6.24
N ASP A 101 23.84 -18.09 4.94
CA ASP A 101 24.19 -19.06 3.89
C ASP A 101 25.66 -19.50 4.01
N ARG A 102 26.57 -18.57 4.27
CA ARG A 102 27.98 -18.90 4.55
C ARG A 102 28.11 -19.80 5.77
N ALA A 103 27.47 -19.45 6.87
CA ALA A 103 27.47 -20.26 8.09
C ALA A 103 26.89 -21.66 7.85
N ARG A 104 25.83 -21.78 7.03
CA ARG A 104 25.28 -23.08 6.61
C ARG A 104 26.31 -23.88 5.82
N ARG A 105 26.96 -23.28 4.82
CA ARG A 105 27.99 -23.94 4.00
C ARG A 105 29.16 -24.43 4.86
N ASP A 106 29.62 -23.62 5.81
CA ASP A 106 30.70 -24.00 6.73
C ASP A 106 30.29 -25.19 7.62
N ARG A 107 29.07 -25.18 8.18
CA ARG A 107 28.55 -26.32 8.95
C ARG A 107 28.50 -27.60 8.13
N CYS A 108 28.06 -27.51 6.87
CA CYS A 108 28.01 -28.65 5.96
C CYS A 108 29.39 -29.14 5.53
N ARG A 109 30.38 -28.24 5.40
CA ARG A 109 31.77 -28.62 5.14
C ARG A 109 32.36 -29.40 6.31
N CYS A 110 32.08 -28.98 7.56
CA CYS A 110 32.62 -29.64 8.76
C CYS A 110 31.87 -30.93 9.13
N ASN A 111 30.57 -31.01 8.88
CA ASN A 111 29.76 -32.21 9.13
C ASN A 111 28.73 -32.39 7.99
N PRO A 112 29.07 -33.18 6.97
CA PRO A 112 28.24 -33.33 5.77
C PRO A 112 26.97 -34.17 6.00
N ASP A 113 26.89 -34.96 7.06
CA ASP A 113 25.77 -35.86 7.32
C ASP A 113 24.53 -35.16 7.89
N ARG A 114 24.62 -33.86 8.21
CA ARG A 114 23.48 -33.10 8.74
C ARG A 114 22.33 -33.06 7.71
N LYS A 115 21.10 -33.23 8.20
CA LYS A 115 19.86 -33.17 7.39
C LYS A 115 19.73 -31.85 6.63
N GLU A 116 20.20 -30.73 7.20
CA GLU A 116 20.17 -29.41 6.55
C GLU A 116 21.06 -29.31 5.29
N CYS A 117 22.02 -30.23 5.11
CA CYS A 117 23.00 -30.23 4.01
C CYS A 117 22.57 -31.08 2.81
N ARG A 118 21.53 -31.91 2.97
CA ARG A 118 20.98 -32.79 1.92
C ARG A 118 19.92 -32.11 1.05
N ARG A 119 19.74 -30.78 1.20
CA ARG A 119 18.80 -29.94 0.46
C ARG A 119 19.52 -28.90 -0.38
#